data_AF-A0A919UJL3-F1
#
_entry.id   AF-A0A919UJL3-F1
#
_cell.length_a   1.000
_cell.length_b   1.000
_cell.length_c   1.000
_cell.angle_alpha   90.00
_cell.angle_beta   90.00
_cell.angle_gamma   90.00
#
_symmetry.space_group_name_H-M   'P 1'
#
loop_
_entity.id
_entity.type
_entity.pdbx_description
1 polymer ?
#
loop_
_entity_poly.entity_id
_entity_poly.type
_entity_poly.pdbx_seq_one_letter_code
_entity_poly.pdbx_strand_id
1 'polypeptide(L)'
;MRFIRLVGIAMVAVSLSAAPARASVLAPVSSHAVGWGWNKHGQLGNGATAIAQTTFVEAGALPQRFTKVAAGQTHSLAVAADRTVWSWGRNSSGQLGDGTTTPRLSPGPVPGLSDVVEVEAGSGFSLALRADGSVWAWGNNSRGQLGQGDAGINRPTPVQVPGLWNVVDIEAATAHVLAVKSDATVWAWGDNEHGQLGLGSYGDFLPDPRSVPGMDAVTGAAAGEGHSLVVRSDGRVWAWGNNSSGQLGDHTDIRRTRPILVPGVSGFVQVAAGASHSLALLWDGTVWSWGANWAGQLGTGDFADRPAMDRVRLGGVTRIDAGEDFSLARREPGQAWSWGANGIGQLGDGTQTDRAVPVRVTGLENVLAVAASAASSHALAVRSVPPPAPPQVRIDLDTEGGVVPAGGSLTVNVGTTAINGPTKIVMSVSGLPHGVTAAFNPGVLISGGSSALTLTAGPQASTGWFTLTVTATAASHTATATYELNVTDPAG
;
A
#
# COMPACT_ATOMS: atom_id res chain seq x y z
N MET A 1 -0.15 13.25 4.12
CA MET A 1 0.50 14.20 5.05
C MET A 1 -0.07 13.97 6.44
N ARG A 2 0.64 13.24 7.31
CA ARG A 2 0.27 13.06 8.73
C ARG A 2 1.14 14.00 9.56
N PHE A 3 0.50 14.84 10.36
CA PHE A 3 1.18 15.67 11.36
C PHE A 3 1.71 14.76 12.47
N ILE A 4 3.03 14.66 12.58
CA ILE A 4 3.71 14.20 13.80
C ILE A 4 3.75 15.42 14.72
N ARG A 5 3.04 15.39 15.85
CA ARG A 5 3.28 16.33 16.94
C ARG A 5 4.59 15.91 17.63
N LEU A 6 5.68 16.62 17.35
CA LEU A 6 6.88 16.59 18.20
C LEU A 6 6.56 17.29 19.52
N VAL A 7 6.77 16.59 20.64
CA VAL A 7 6.93 17.20 21.97
C VAL A 7 8.36 17.76 22.04
N GLY A 8 8.47 19.00 22.50
CA GLY A 8 9.63 19.86 22.31
C GLY A 8 10.90 19.45 23.06
N ILE A 9 12.04 19.64 22.38
CA ILE A 9 13.35 19.81 22.99
C ILE A 9 13.93 21.10 22.38
N ALA A 10 14.23 22.07 23.23
CA ALA A 10 14.81 23.34 22.82
C ALA A 10 16.23 23.13 22.28
N MET A 11 16.50 23.55 21.04
CA MET A 11 17.85 23.83 20.57
C MET A 11 17.89 25.15 19.79
N VAL A 12 18.97 25.87 20.05
CA VAL A 12 19.31 27.24 19.67
C VAL A 12 19.16 27.51 18.17
N ALA A 13 18.53 28.63 17.82
CA ALA A 13 18.32 29.08 16.46
C ALA A 13 19.64 29.56 15.81
N VAL A 14 20.02 28.93 14.70
CA VAL A 14 20.93 29.52 13.70
C VAL A 14 20.12 29.72 12.44
N SER A 15 19.96 30.98 12.04
CA SER A 15 19.23 31.41 10.85
C SER A 15 20.00 31.09 9.57
N LEU A 16 19.47 30.20 8.74
CA LEU A 16 19.87 30.05 7.34
C LEU A 16 18.70 30.38 6.42
N SER A 17 18.94 31.36 5.55
CA SER A 17 18.06 31.87 4.51
C SER A 17 17.58 30.75 3.57
N ALA A 18 16.25 30.64 3.41
CA ALA A 18 15.62 29.70 2.49
C ALA A 18 15.65 30.22 1.05
N ALA A 19 16.20 29.43 0.12
CA ALA A 19 16.04 29.58 -1.32
C ALA A 19 14.59 29.23 -1.75
N PRO A 20 14.06 29.79 -2.85
CA PRO A 20 12.64 29.68 -3.18
C PRO A 20 12.26 28.26 -3.63
N ALA A 21 11.11 27.81 -3.13
CA ALA A 21 10.51 26.52 -3.44
C ALA A 21 10.25 26.36 -4.95
N ARG A 22 10.80 25.31 -5.56
CA ARG A 22 10.29 24.81 -6.84
C ARG A 22 8.90 24.20 -6.60
N ALA A 23 7.93 24.67 -7.37
CA ALA A 23 6.58 24.13 -7.39
C ALA A 23 6.59 22.65 -7.78
N SER A 24 6.10 21.78 -6.90
CA SER A 24 5.65 20.43 -7.27
C SER A 24 4.49 20.03 -6.36
N VAL A 25 3.28 20.40 -6.76
CA VAL A 25 2.06 19.78 -6.23
C VAL A 25 1.27 19.29 -7.44
N LEU A 26 1.65 18.12 -7.95
CA LEU A 26 0.76 17.34 -8.81
C LEU A 26 -0.41 16.86 -7.94
N ALA A 27 -1.62 17.03 -8.47
CA ALA A 27 -2.90 16.58 -7.92
C ALA A 27 -2.85 15.09 -7.53
N PRO A 28 -3.74 14.62 -6.62
CA PRO A 28 -3.51 13.37 -5.90
C PRO A 28 -3.46 12.18 -6.85
N VAL A 29 -2.36 11.45 -6.74
CA VAL A 29 -2.11 10.12 -7.31
C VAL A 29 -3.26 9.19 -6.89
N SER A 30 -3.90 8.45 -7.80
CA SER A 30 -4.87 7.43 -7.41
C SER A 30 -4.18 6.37 -6.55
N SER A 31 -4.93 5.59 -5.77
CA SER A 31 -4.34 4.54 -4.94
C SER A 31 -5.20 3.28 -4.97
N HIS A 32 -4.57 2.13 -5.14
CA HIS A 32 -5.25 0.84 -5.25
C HIS A 32 -4.82 -0.07 -4.11
N ALA A 33 -5.71 -0.99 -3.73
CA ALA A 33 -5.36 -2.11 -2.88
C ALA A 33 -4.90 -3.27 -3.76
N VAL A 34 -3.78 -3.88 -3.37
CA VAL A 34 -3.26 -5.10 -3.98
C VAL A 34 -3.13 -6.19 -2.92
N GLY A 35 -3.12 -7.45 -3.34
CA GLY A 35 -2.88 -8.58 -2.44
C GLY A 35 -2.11 -9.72 -3.08
N TRP A 36 -1.51 -10.58 -2.26
CA TRP A 36 -0.80 -11.81 -2.67
C TRP A 36 -0.85 -12.87 -1.56
N GLY A 37 -0.39 -14.08 -1.85
CA GLY A 37 -0.46 -15.23 -0.96
C GLY A 37 -1.75 -16.04 -1.13
N TRP A 38 -2.33 -16.49 -0.02
CA TRP A 38 -3.48 -17.38 -0.03
C TRP A 38 -4.77 -16.71 -0.54
N ASN A 39 -5.49 -17.33 -1.48
CA ASN A 39 -6.76 -16.78 -2.02
C ASN A 39 -7.94 -17.77 -2.08
N LYS A 40 -7.95 -18.85 -1.29
CA LYS A 40 -9.01 -19.88 -1.39
C LYS A 40 -10.43 -19.34 -1.20
N HIS A 41 -10.59 -18.23 -0.49
CA HIS A 41 -11.86 -17.60 -0.18
C HIS A 41 -12.10 -16.28 -0.91
N GLY A 42 -11.24 -15.90 -1.86
CA GLY A 42 -11.33 -14.63 -2.57
C GLY A 42 -10.80 -13.44 -1.77
N GLN A 43 -10.04 -13.67 -0.70
CA GLN A 43 -9.49 -12.62 0.17
C GLN A 43 -8.49 -11.67 -0.52
N LEU A 44 -8.02 -11.98 -1.73
CA LEU A 44 -7.23 -11.04 -2.54
C LEU A 44 -8.10 -10.06 -3.33
N GLY A 45 -9.41 -10.30 -3.44
CA GLY A 45 -10.36 -9.35 -4.02
C GLY A 45 -10.27 -9.21 -5.55
N ASN A 46 -9.53 -10.09 -6.22
CA ASN A 46 -9.28 -10.03 -7.67
C ASN A 46 -10.34 -10.78 -8.51
N GLY A 47 -11.47 -11.18 -7.92
CA GLY A 47 -12.50 -11.96 -8.59
C GLY A 47 -12.15 -13.44 -8.79
N ALA A 48 -11.05 -13.93 -8.22
CA ALA A 48 -10.57 -15.31 -8.37
C ALA A 48 -10.29 -15.98 -7.01
N THR A 49 -10.00 -17.29 -7.03
CA THR A 49 -9.76 -18.12 -5.82
C THR A 49 -8.47 -18.96 -5.89
N ALA A 50 -7.43 -18.46 -6.56
CA ALA A 50 -6.16 -19.18 -6.70
C ALA A 50 -5.47 -19.45 -5.34
N ILE A 51 -5.16 -20.71 -5.01
CA ILE A 51 -4.63 -21.03 -3.66
C ILE A 51 -3.27 -20.39 -3.38
N ALA A 52 -2.41 -20.25 -4.39
CA ALA A 52 -1.08 -19.66 -4.25
C ALA A 52 -0.89 -18.53 -5.26
N GLN A 53 -0.80 -17.30 -4.76
CA GLN A 53 -0.57 -16.10 -5.57
C GLN A 53 0.81 -15.54 -5.23
N THR A 54 1.83 -15.93 -6.00
CA THR A 54 3.25 -15.64 -5.72
C THR A 54 3.69 -14.22 -6.08
N THR A 55 2.83 -13.42 -6.70
CA THR A 55 3.05 -12.00 -7.04
C THR A 55 1.76 -11.22 -6.79
N PHE A 56 1.84 -9.91 -6.57
CA PHE A 56 0.64 -9.13 -6.26
C PHE A 56 -0.38 -9.09 -7.40
N VAL A 57 -1.66 -9.03 -7.03
CA VAL A 57 -2.82 -8.79 -7.90
C VAL A 57 -3.62 -7.61 -7.40
N GLU A 58 -4.34 -6.93 -8.30
CA GLU A 58 -5.24 -5.83 -7.95
C GLU A 58 -6.53 -6.35 -7.28
N ALA A 59 -6.95 -5.69 -6.21
CA ALA A 59 -8.24 -5.96 -5.57
C ALA A 59 -9.36 -5.22 -6.34
N GLY A 60 -9.95 -5.92 -7.32
CA GLY A 60 -11.01 -5.42 -8.17
C GLY A 60 -10.52 -4.44 -9.26
N ALA A 61 -11.45 -3.96 -10.08
CA ALA A 61 -11.17 -3.02 -11.18
C ALA A 61 -11.56 -1.56 -10.82
N LEU A 62 -11.36 -1.17 -9.56
CA LEU A 62 -12.17 -0.11 -8.95
C LEU A 62 -11.63 1.32 -9.20
N PRO A 63 -12.54 2.32 -9.35
CA PRO A 63 -12.19 3.74 -9.34
C PRO A 63 -11.87 4.28 -7.94
N GLN A 64 -12.00 3.44 -6.89
CA GLN A 64 -11.93 3.85 -5.49
C GLN A 64 -10.49 3.97 -5.00
N ARG A 65 -10.22 5.03 -4.24
CA ARG A 65 -8.90 5.34 -3.70
C ARG A 65 -8.78 4.81 -2.28
N PHE A 66 -8.19 3.63 -2.12
CA PHE A 66 -7.96 3.08 -0.79
C PHE A 66 -6.79 3.78 -0.08
N THR A 67 -6.92 3.97 1.22
CA THR A 67 -5.91 4.65 2.08
C THR A 67 -5.37 3.76 3.17
N LYS A 68 -6.14 2.75 3.58
CA LYS A 68 -5.76 1.69 4.52
C LYS A 68 -6.33 0.36 4.06
N VAL A 69 -5.69 -0.72 4.48
CA VAL A 69 -6.09 -2.12 4.28
C VAL A 69 -5.83 -2.88 5.56
N ALA A 70 -6.61 -3.92 5.82
CA ALA A 70 -6.37 -4.88 6.88
C ALA A 70 -6.68 -6.29 6.38
N ALA A 71 -5.83 -7.26 6.74
CA ALA A 71 -6.02 -8.66 6.40
C ALA A 71 -6.60 -9.40 7.61
N GLY A 72 -7.67 -10.17 7.44
CA GLY A 72 -8.08 -11.19 8.39
C GLY A 72 -7.57 -12.57 7.95
N GLN A 73 -7.97 -13.64 8.64
CA GLN A 73 -7.56 -15.01 8.24
C GLN A 73 -8.07 -15.39 6.83
N THR A 74 -9.30 -14.99 6.49
CA THR A 74 -9.97 -15.41 5.24
C THR A 74 -10.73 -14.28 4.54
N HIS A 75 -10.62 -13.05 5.04
CA HIS A 75 -11.26 -11.87 4.49
C HIS A 75 -10.33 -10.68 4.58
N SER A 76 -10.72 -9.59 3.95
CA SER A 76 -9.93 -8.37 3.85
C SER A 76 -10.83 -7.16 3.97
N LEU A 77 -10.29 -6.09 4.54
CA LEU A 77 -10.95 -4.81 4.71
C LEU A 77 -10.11 -3.70 4.07
N ALA A 78 -10.77 -2.62 3.67
CA ALA A 78 -10.10 -1.39 3.26
C ALA A 78 -10.91 -0.15 3.65
N VAL A 79 -10.20 0.95 3.88
CA VAL A 79 -10.78 2.28 4.06
C VAL A 79 -10.53 3.09 2.80
N ALA A 80 -11.61 3.53 2.16
CA ALA A 80 -11.55 4.44 1.02
C ALA A 80 -11.26 5.88 1.46
N ALA A 81 -10.81 6.73 0.54
CA ALA A 81 -10.46 8.13 0.81
C ALA A 81 -11.66 8.97 1.29
N ASP A 82 -12.88 8.56 0.96
CA ASP A 82 -14.13 9.13 1.46
C ASP A 82 -14.54 8.62 2.86
N ARG A 83 -13.66 7.84 3.52
CA ARG A 83 -13.85 7.24 4.84
C ARG A 83 -14.95 6.18 4.92
N THR A 84 -15.35 5.60 3.78
CA THR A 84 -16.18 4.39 3.73
C THR A 84 -15.35 3.12 3.89
N VAL A 85 -15.98 2.04 4.37
CA VAL A 85 -15.34 0.73 4.54
C VAL A 85 -15.78 -0.22 3.44
N TRP A 86 -14.82 -0.97 2.93
CA TRP A 86 -15.00 -2.00 1.93
C TRP A 86 -14.48 -3.32 2.47
N SER A 87 -15.14 -4.41 2.10
CA SER A 87 -14.81 -5.76 2.56
C SER A 87 -14.90 -6.77 1.41
N TRP A 88 -14.12 -7.86 1.48
CA TRP A 88 -14.20 -9.01 0.57
C TRP A 88 -13.57 -10.27 1.19
N GLY A 89 -13.81 -11.42 0.57
CA GLY A 89 -13.39 -12.74 1.02
C GLY A 89 -14.52 -13.57 1.61
N ARG A 90 -14.19 -14.41 2.59
CA ARG A 90 -15.14 -15.27 3.31
C ARG A 90 -16.16 -14.45 4.10
N ASN A 91 -17.40 -14.95 4.20
CA ASN A 91 -18.47 -14.29 4.96
C ASN A 91 -19.33 -15.23 5.82
N SER A 92 -18.85 -16.44 6.13
CA SER A 92 -19.67 -17.45 6.84
C SER A 92 -20.12 -17.04 8.25
N SER A 93 -19.47 -16.04 8.85
CA SER A 93 -19.83 -15.47 10.15
C SER A 93 -20.38 -14.04 10.05
N GLY A 94 -20.60 -13.52 8.83
CA GLY A 94 -21.00 -12.15 8.61
C GLY A 94 -19.85 -11.13 8.69
N GLN A 95 -18.59 -11.59 8.60
CA GLN A 95 -17.39 -10.73 8.72
C GLN A 95 -17.25 -9.66 7.63
N LEU A 96 -18.04 -9.74 6.55
CA LEU A 96 -18.09 -8.70 5.54
C LEU A 96 -19.01 -7.53 5.90
N GLY A 97 -19.88 -7.66 6.91
CA GLY A 97 -20.64 -6.54 7.48
C GLY A 97 -21.79 -6.00 6.62
N ASP A 98 -22.19 -6.72 5.57
CA ASP A 98 -23.22 -6.30 4.61
C ASP A 98 -24.63 -6.82 4.94
N GLY A 99 -24.83 -7.36 6.15
CA GLY A 99 -26.09 -7.98 6.57
C GLY A 99 -26.32 -9.38 6.00
N THR A 100 -25.35 -9.92 5.26
CA THR A 100 -25.42 -11.27 4.69
C THR A 100 -24.37 -12.20 5.30
N THR A 101 -24.40 -13.47 4.91
CA THR A 101 -23.33 -14.46 5.15
C THR A 101 -22.73 -15.00 3.84
N THR A 102 -22.96 -14.29 2.73
CA THR A 102 -22.51 -14.69 1.40
C THR A 102 -21.09 -14.13 1.14
N PRO A 103 -20.11 -14.97 0.76
CA PRO A 103 -18.75 -14.50 0.46
C PRO A 103 -18.73 -13.62 -0.80
N ARG A 104 -17.71 -12.76 -0.92
CA ARG A 104 -17.50 -11.90 -2.08
C ARG A 104 -16.06 -12.00 -2.58
N LEU A 105 -15.87 -12.25 -3.86
CA LEU A 105 -14.51 -12.37 -4.45
C LEU A 105 -13.90 -11.03 -4.86
N SER A 106 -14.65 -9.95 -4.72
CA SER A 106 -14.25 -8.58 -5.05
C SER A 106 -14.71 -7.62 -3.96
N PRO A 107 -14.01 -6.48 -3.75
CA PRO A 107 -14.42 -5.49 -2.77
C PRO A 107 -15.85 -5.00 -3.00
N GLY A 108 -16.59 -4.86 -1.91
CA GLY A 108 -17.90 -4.19 -1.88
C GLY A 108 -18.12 -3.48 -0.54
N PRO A 109 -19.07 -2.53 -0.49
CA PRO A 109 -19.22 -1.62 0.63
C PRO A 109 -19.75 -2.32 1.89
N VAL A 110 -19.37 -1.81 3.05
CA VAL A 110 -19.97 -2.13 4.36
C VAL A 110 -21.00 -1.05 4.68
N PRO A 111 -22.31 -1.32 4.57
CA PRO A 111 -23.35 -0.32 4.78
C PRO A 111 -23.42 0.14 6.25
N GLY A 112 -23.87 1.38 6.47
CA GLY A 112 -24.14 1.89 7.82
C GLY A 112 -22.90 2.34 8.60
N LEU A 113 -21.71 2.34 7.99
CA LEU A 113 -20.49 2.91 8.56
C LEU A 113 -19.95 4.06 7.70
N SER A 114 -19.61 5.16 8.35
CA SER A 114 -18.93 6.32 7.76
C SER A 114 -17.91 6.91 8.74
N ASP A 115 -17.08 7.82 8.24
CA ASP A 115 -16.04 8.50 9.02
C ASP A 115 -15.05 7.53 9.68
N VAL A 116 -14.82 6.39 9.03
CA VAL A 116 -13.85 5.40 9.49
C VAL A 116 -12.44 5.87 9.16
N VAL A 117 -11.56 5.79 10.16
CA VAL A 117 -10.15 6.17 10.05
C VAL A 117 -9.23 4.96 10.11
N GLU A 118 -9.69 3.82 10.60
CA GLU A 118 -8.94 2.56 10.70
C GLU A 118 -9.88 1.36 10.67
N VAL A 119 -9.36 0.25 10.17
CA VAL A 119 -10.04 -1.05 10.17
C VAL A 119 -9.02 -2.10 10.55
N GLU A 120 -9.47 -3.11 11.27
CA GLU A 120 -8.68 -4.29 11.61
C GLU A 120 -9.52 -5.55 11.44
N ALA A 121 -8.87 -6.69 11.20
CA ALA A 121 -9.55 -7.94 10.90
C ALA A 121 -8.92 -9.13 11.63
N GLY A 122 -9.76 -9.93 12.28
CA GLY A 122 -9.36 -11.19 12.92
C GLY A 122 -9.71 -12.43 12.11
N SER A 123 -9.80 -13.61 12.75
CA SER A 123 -10.05 -14.87 12.03
C SER A 123 -11.42 -14.96 11.34
N GLY A 124 -12.41 -14.23 11.87
CA GLY A 124 -13.76 -14.21 11.32
C GLY A 124 -14.58 -13.03 11.78
N PHE A 125 -13.93 -11.97 12.24
CA PHE A 125 -14.57 -10.73 12.68
C PHE A 125 -13.77 -9.53 12.18
N SER A 126 -14.38 -8.38 12.27
CA SER A 126 -13.89 -7.13 11.72
C SER A 126 -14.13 -6.00 12.71
N LEU A 127 -13.22 -5.04 12.73
CA LEU A 127 -13.28 -3.84 13.54
C LEU A 127 -13.16 -2.61 12.66
N ALA A 128 -13.77 -1.51 13.10
CA ALA A 128 -13.57 -0.19 12.56
C ALA A 128 -13.44 0.84 13.68
N LEU A 129 -12.43 1.70 13.58
CA LEU A 129 -12.30 2.89 14.41
C LEU A 129 -12.81 4.10 13.62
N ARG A 130 -13.79 4.80 14.19
CA ARG A 130 -14.30 6.06 13.63
C ARG A 130 -13.49 7.26 14.12
N ALA A 131 -13.55 8.35 13.37
CA ALA A 131 -12.84 9.60 13.68
C ALA A 131 -13.26 10.23 15.04
N ASP A 132 -14.44 9.88 15.54
CA ASP A 132 -14.95 10.29 16.86
C ASP A 132 -14.39 9.45 18.03
N GLY A 133 -13.53 8.47 17.73
CA GLY A 133 -12.93 7.58 18.73
C GLY A 133 -13.86 6.45 19.19
N SER A 134 -14.98 6.21 18.51
CA SER A 134 -15.84 5.03 18.72
C SER A 134 -15.33 3.81 17.94
N VAL A 135 -15.46 2.63 18.56
CA VAL A 135 -15.10 1.35 17.93
C VAL A 135 -16.36 0.59 17.55
N TRP A 136 -16.35 0.02 16.35
CA TRP A 136 -17.43 -0.79 15.80
C TRP A 136 -16.89 -2.16 15.43
N ALA A 137 -17.69 -3.20 15.66
CA ALA A 137 -17.31 -4.60 15.43
C ALA A 137 -18.42 -5.36 14.71
N TRP A 138 -18.07 -6.37 13.92
CA TRP A 138 -19.02 -7.29 13.30
C TRP A 138 -18.35 -8.62 12.93
N GLY A 139 -19.16 -9.63 12.63
CA GLY A 139 -18.73 -10.98 12.27
C GLY A 139 -18.88 -11.98 13.42
N ASN A 140 -17.88 -12.84 13.58
CA ASN A 140 -17.83 -13.90 14.56
C ASN A 140 -17.78 -13.35 16.00
N ASN A 141 -18.56 -13.93 16.91
CA ASN A 141 -18.53 -13.58 18.33
C ASN A 141 -18.38 -14.79 19.27
N SER A 142 -17.78 -15.90 18.83
CA SER A 142 -17.72 -17.13 19.64
C SER A 142 -16.95 -16.99 20.96
N ARG A 143 -16.06 -16.01 21.06
CA ARG A 143 -15.24 -15.69 22.24
C ARG A 143 -15.52 -14.29 22.80
N GLY A 144 -16.63 -13.65 22.40
CA GLY A 144 -16.94 -12.30 22.84
C GLY A 144 -16.07 -11.20 22.18
N GLN A 145 -15.36 -11.51 21.09
CA GLN A 145 -14.46 -10.59 20.42
C GLN A 145 -15.15 -9.34 19.82
N LEU A 146 -16.48 -9.32 19.72
CA LEU A 146 -17.23 -8.13 19.31
C LEU A 146 -17.45 -7.11 20.45
N GLY A 147 -17.11 -7.45 21.70
CA GLY A 147 -17.14 -6.52 22.82
C GLY A 147 -18.55 -6.08 23.22
N GLN A 148 -19.57 -6.91 23.00
CA GLN A 148 -20.99 -6.56 23.18
C GLN A 148 -21.59 -6.98 24.52
N GLY A 149 -20.80 -7.55 25.44
CA GLY A 149 -21.30 -8.18 26.66
C GLY A 149 -22.00 -9.52 26.45
N ASP A 150 -21.93 -10.06 25.23
CA ASP A 150 -22.37 -11.41 24.88
C ASP A 150 -21.28 -12.18 24.11
N ALA A 151 -21.44 -13.51 24.06
CA ALA A 151 -20.64 -14.41 23.23
C ALA A 151 -21.54 -15.46 22.57
N GLY A 152 -21.09 -16.03 21.45
CA GLY A 152 -21.81 -17.04 20.66
C GLY A 152 -22.79 -16.48 19.64
N ILE A 153 -23.03 -15.16 19.61
CA ILE A 153 -23.97 -14.53 18.69
C ILE A 153 -23.22 -13.67 17.67
N ASN A 154 -23.10 -14.18 16.44
CA ASN A 154 -22.47 -13.44 15.34
C ASN A 154 -23.32 -12.22 14.94
N ARG A 155 -22.68 -11.15 14.47
CA ARG A 155 -23.35 -9.94 13.99
C ARG A 155 -22.98 -9.69 12.52
N PRO A 156 -23.88 -9.88 11.54
CA PRO A 156 -23.55 -9.68 10.12
C PRO A 156 -23.53 -8.21 9.69
N THR A 157 -23.81 -7.28 10.60
CA THR A 157 -23.75 -5.83 10.41
C THR A 157 -22.93 -5.18 11.51
N PRO A 158 -22.25 -4.05 11.25
CA PRO A 158 -21.54 -3.27 12.25
C PRO A 158 -22.39 -2.95 13.49
N VAL A 159 -21.84 -3.19 14.67
CA VAL A 159 -22.39 -2.78 15.96
C VAL A 159 -21.33 -2.01 16.75
N GLN A 160 -21.73 -0.95 17.45
CA GLN A 160 -20.81 -0.18 18.28
C GLN A 160 -20.41 -0.98 19.53
N VAL A 161 -19.15 -0.95 19.92
CA VAL A 161 -18.66 -1.51 21.19
C VAL A 161 -19.13 -0.61 22.35
N PRO A 162 -20.02 -1.08 23.25
CA PRO A 162 -20.56 -0.24 24.31
C PRO A 162 -19.50 0.21 25.31
N GLY A 163 -19.60 1.47 25.76
CA GLY A 163 -18.74 2.01 26.83
C GLY A 163 -17.28 2.27 26.43
N LEU A 164 -16.87 1.96 25.20
CA LEU A 164 -15.51 2.20 24.70
C LEU A 164 -15.46 3.44 23.81
N TRP A 165 -14.76 4.47 24.29
CA TRP A 165 -14.64 5.78 23.64
C TRP A 165 -13.21 6.31 23.74
N ASN A 166 -12.93 7.37 22.96
CA ASN A 166 -11.61 8.01 22.91
C ASN A 166 -10.50 7.03 22.49
N VAL A 167 -10.84 6.05 21.66
CA VAL A 167 -9.86 5.11 21.09
C VAL A 167 -9.08 5.81 19.98
N VAL A 168 -7.78 5.54 19.91
CA VAL A 168 -6.86 6.11 18.90
C VAL A 168 -6.18 5.05 18.04
N ASP A 169 -6.21 3.79 18.48
CA ASP A 169 -5.58 2.65 17.83
C ASP A 169 -6.38 1.38 18.17
N ILE A 170 -6.61 0.51 17.21
CA ILE A 170 -7.23 -0.81 17.41
C ILE A 170 -6.34 -1.89 16.81
N GLU A 171 -6.29 -3.06 17.44
CA GLU A 171 -5.49 -4.19 16.99
C GLU A 171 -6.26 -5.48 17.20
N ALA A 172 -6.23 -6.39 16.22
CA ALA A 172 -6.94 -7.65 16.27
C ALA A 172 -6.14 -8.79 15.66
N ALA A 173 -6.29 -9.98 16.25
CA ALA A 173 -5.76 -11.23 15.72
C ALA A 173 -6.85 -12.30 15.70
N THR A 174 -6.55 -13.54 16.07
CA THR A 174 -7.46 -14.69 15.93
C THR A 174 -8.84 -14.43 16.53
N ALA A 175 -8.89 -14.09 17.82
CA ALA A 175 -10.16 -13.87 18.53
C ALA A 175 -10.04 -12.92 19.73
N HIS A 176 -8.97 -12.13 19.84
CA HIS A 176 -8.82 -11.11 20.86
C HIS A 176 -8.54 -9.74 20.23
N VAL A 177 -8.85 -8.70 20.98
CA VAL A 177 -8.73 -7.31 20.54
C VAL A 177 -7.98 -6.51 21.59
N LEU A 178 -7.13 -5.59 21.12
CA LEU A 178 -6.56 -4.51 21.91
C LEU A 178 -7.08 -3.17 21.38
N ALA A 179 -7.31 -2.22 22.27
CA ALA A 179 -7.61 -0.84 21.92
C ALA A 179 -6.77 0.10 22.77
N VAL A 180 -6.05 1.00 22.12
CA VAL A 180 -5.30 2.08 22.80
C VAL A 180 -6.18 3.31 22.85
N LYS A 181 -6.36 3.88 24.04
CA LYS A 181 -7.13 5.11 24.25
C LYS A 181 -6.22 6.33 24.23
N SER A 182 -6.80 7.51 24.01
CA SER A 182 -6.08 8.79 23.99
C SER A 182 -5.48 9.19 25.35
N ASP A 183 -5.92 8.56 26.44
CA ASP A 183 -5.31 8.63 27.77
C ASP A 183 -4.09 7.70 27.94
N ALA A 184 -3.64 7.08 26.84
CA ALA A 184 -2.52 6.15 26.75
C ALA A 184 -2.69 4.86 27.57
N THR A 185 -3.93 4.50 27.93
CA THR A 185 -4.27 3.18 28.47
C THR A 185 -4.56 2.20 27.33
N VAL A 186 -4.33 0.91 27.59
CA VAL A 186 -4.68 -0.19 26.68
C VAL A 186 -5.79 -1.04 27.29
N TRP A 187 -6.77 -1.39 26.47
CA TRP A 187 -7.94 -2.17 26.82
C TRP A 187 -7.96 -3.45 25.99
N ALA A 188 -8.41 -4.56 26.58
CA ALA A 188 -8.43 -5.86 25.94
C ALA A 188 -9.76 -6.60 26.18
N TRP A 189 -10.19 -7.39 25.20
CA TRP A 189 -11.33 -8.32 25.30
C TRP A 189 -11.24 -9.42 24.24
N GLY A 190 -12.17 -10.37 24.29
CA GLY A 190 -12.22 -11.56 23.45
C GLY A 190 -11.56 -12.76 24.12
N ASP A 191 -10.86 -13.55 23.33
CA ASP A 191 -10.23 -14.79 23.77
C ASP A 191 -9.11 -14.57 24.80
N ASN A 192 -9.04 -15.44 25.82
CA ASN A 192 -8.01 -15.40 26.85
C ASN A 192 -7.41 -16.79 27.15
N GLU A 193 -7.43 -17.72 26.19
CA GLU A 193 -6.94 -19.09 26.41
C GLU A 193 -5.48 -19.12 26.89
N HIS A 194 -4.67 -18.17 26.44
CA HIS A 194 -3.26 -18.05 26.79
C HIS A 194 -2.94 -16.91 27.76
N GLY A 195 -3.93 -16.15 28.23
CA GLY A 195 -3.68 -14.95 29.04
C GLY A 195 -3.36 -13.71 28.20
N GLN A 196 -3.67 -13.72 26.89
CA GLN A 196 -3.42 -12.63 25.94
C GLN A 196 -4.22 -11.35 26.26
N LEU A 197 -5.17 -11.38 27.20
CA LEU A 197 -5.80 -10.15 27.68
C LEU A 197 -4.98 -9.42 28.75
N GLY A 198 -3.96 -10.04 29.34
CA GLY A 198 -3.07 -9.38 30.31
C GLY A 198 -3.69 -9.09 31.69
N LEU A 199 -4.83 -9.70 31.99
CA LEU A 199 -5.65 -9.39 33.19
C LEU A 199 -5.30 -10.22 34.43
N GLY A 200 -4.29 -11.08 34.34
CA GLY A 200 -3.84 -11.95 35.43
C GLY A 200 -4.51 -13.34 35.49
N SER A 201 -5.35 -13.68 34.51
CA SER A 201 -5.98 -15.00 34.36
C SER A 201 -5.81 -15.55 32.94
N TYR A 202 -6.19 -16.81 32.71
CA TYR A 202 -6.21 -17.46 31.39
C TYR A 202 -7.24 -18.60 31.35
N GLY A 203 -7.57 -19.09 30.15
CA GLY A 203 -8.50 -20.21 29.93
C GLY A 203 -9.96 -19.80 29.74
N ASP A 204 -10.27 -18.52 29.96
CA ASP A 204 -11.60 -17.94 29.75
C ASP A 204 -11.65 -17.11 28.46
N PHE A 205 -12.75 -16.39 28.26
CA PHE A 205 -12.87 -15.26 27.34
C PHE A 205 -13.61 -14.11 28.05
N LEU A 206 -13.48 -12.89 27.53
CA LEU A 206 -14.18 -11.72 28.06
C LEU A 206 -14.97 -11.01 26.96
N PRO A 207 -16.29 -10.92 27.07
CA PRO A 207 -17.13 -10.30 26.04
C PRO A 207 -17.21 -8.77 26.15
N ASP A 208 -16.51 -8.16 27.11
CA ASP A 208 -16.52 -6.72 27.36
C ASP A 208 -15.09 -6.17 27.45
N PRO A 209 -14.80 -4.99 26.87
CA PRO A 209 -13.52 -4.31 27.03
C PRO A 209 -13.12 -4.10 28.49
N ARG A 210 -11.88 -4.45 28.85
CA ARG A 210 -11.29 -4.16 30.17
C ARG A 210 -9.92 -3.52 30.04
N SER A 211 -9.65 -2.52 30.88
CA SER A 211 -8.32 -1.91 30.99
C SER A 211 -7.30 -2.93 31.50
N VAL A 212 -6.14 -3.00 30.86
CA VAL A 212 -5.03 -3.89 31.25
C VAL A 212 -4.28 -3.28 32.45
N PRO A 213 -4.25 -3.96 33.62
CA PRO A 213 -3.64 -3.40 34.82
C PRO A 213 -2.15 -3.10 34.67
N GLY A 214 -1.73 -1.93 35.15
CA GLY A 214 -0.33 -1.53 35.18
C GLY A 214 0.24 -1.06 33.84
N MET A 215 -0.59 -0.94 32.80
CA MET A 215 -0.19 -0.42 31.49
C MET A 215 -0.72 0.99 31.28
N ASP A 216 0.20 1.94 31.30
CA ASP A 216 0.00 3.35 30.94
C ASP A 216 1.05 3.80 29.91
N ALA A 217 0.86 5.02 29.40
CA ALA A 217 1.77 5.64 28.44
C ALA A 217 2.02 4.79 27.18
N VAL A 218 1.05 3.96 26.79
CA VAL A 218 1.08 3.13 25.58
C VAL A 218 0.89 4.02 24.35
N THR A 219 1.74 3.83 23.33
CA THR A 219 1.73 4.61 22.08
C THR A 219 1.44 3.75 20.85
N GLY A 220 1.44 2.43 20.99
CA GLY A 220 1.05 1.48 19.95
C GLY A 220 0.94 0.08 20.52
N ALA A 221 0.13 -0.75 19.88
CA ALA A 221 -0.08 -2.14 20.26
C ALA A 221 0.12 -3.07 19.07
N ALA A 222 0.15 -4.37 19.31
CA ALA A 222 -0.02 -5.40 18.30
C ALA A 222 -0.60 -6.67 18.94
N ALA A 223 -1.48 -7.34 18.21
CA ALA A 223 -2.07 -8.61 18.61
C ALA A 223 -1.49 -9.76 17.76
N GLY A 224 -0.92 -10.77 18.42
CA GLY A 224 -0.55 -12.04 17.80
C GLY A 224 -1.65 -13.10 17.96
N GLU A 225 -1.44 -14.35 17.54
CA GLU A 225 -2.48 -15.38 17.68
C GLU A 225 -2.87 -15.62 19.15
N GLY A 226 -1.87 -15.74 20.02
CA GLY A 226 -2.04 -16.00 21.45
C GLY A 226 -1.27 -15.06 22.36
N HIS A 227 -0.69 -13.96 21.85
CA HIS A 227 0.10 -13.02 22.63
C HIS A 227 -0.19 -11.57 22.22
N SER A 228 0.24 -10.63 23.05
CA SER A 228 0.06 -9.20 22.83
C SER A 228 1.36 -8.46 23.09
N LEU A 229 1.58 -7.40 22.32
CA LEU A 229 2.70 -6.48 22.46
C LEU A 229 2.18 -5.06 22.61
N VAL A 230 2.88 -4.25 23.38
CA VAL A 230 2.71 -2.79 23.37
C VAL A 230 4.06 -2.10 23.40
N VAL A 231 4.13 -0.94 22.77
CA VAL A 231 5.23 0.00 22.92
C VAL A 231 4.76 1.18 23.75
N ARG A 232 5.56 1.57 24.75
CA ARG A 232 5.32 2.74 25.59
C ARG A 232 6.08 3.96 25.06
N SER A 233 5.68 5.14 25.51
CA SER A 233 6.29 6.43 25.15
C SER A 233 7.78 6.56 25.54
N ASP A 234 8.27 5.71 26.46
CA ASP A 234 9.70 5.59 26.77
C ASP A 234 10.48 4.74 25.75
N GLY A 235 9.79 4.26 24.70
CA GLY A 235 10.32 3.45 23.63
C GLY A 235 10.62 2.00 24.03
N ARG A 236 10.09 1.50 25.15
CA ARG A 236 10.22 0.10 25.57
C ARG A 236 9.02 -0.74 25.17
N VAL A 237 9.26 -2.02 24.93
CA VAL A 237 8.24 -3.01 24.57
C VAL A 237 7.84 -3.83 25.79
N TRP A 238 6.54 -4.04 25.96
CA TRP A 238 5.97 -4.96 26.94
C TRP A 238 5.18 -6.04 26.22
N ALA A 239 5.17 -7.25 26.77
CA ALA A 239 4.54 -8.41 26.17
C ALA A 239 3.76 -9.22 27.21
N TRP A 240 2.73 -9.94 26.77
CA TRP A 240 2.02 -10.95 27.59
C TRP A 240 1.26 -11.95 26.70
N GLY A 241 0.73 -13.00 27.30
CA GLY A 241 0.05 -14.11 26.64
C GLY A 241 0.98 -15.33 26.47
N ASN A 242 0.74 -16.10 25.40
CA ASN A 242 1.47 -17.30 25.02
C ASN A 242 2.96 -17.01 24.85
N ASN A 243 3.80 -17.95 25.27
CA ASN A 243 5.26 -17.87 25.15
C ASN A 243 5.89 -19.21 24.77
N SER A 244 5.15 -20.14 24.18
CA SER A 244 5.63 -21.50 23.87
C SER A 244 6.85 -21.54 22.94
N SER A 245 7.14 -20.45 22.24
CA SER A 245 8.25 -20.30 21.29
C SER A 245 9.13 -19.08 21.60
N GLY A 246 9.04 -18.55 22.82
CA GLY A 246 9.79 -17.36 23.23
C GLY A 246 9.26 -16.04 22.64
N GLN A 247 8.02 -16.01 22.12
CA GLN A 247 7.43 -14.81 21.49
C GLN A 247 7.20 -13.63 22.44
N LEU A 248 7.37 -13.80 23.75
CA LEU A 248 7.38 -12.66 24.67
C LEU A 248 8.76 -12.00 24.80
N GLY A 249 9.82 -12.65 24.29
CA GLY A 249 11.16 -12.08 24.27
C GLY A 249 11.79 -11.90 25.66
N ASP A 250 11.22 -12.54 26.70
CA ASP A 250 11.63 -12.42 28.10
C ASP A 250 12.72 -13.43 28.51
N HIS A 251 13.40 -14.03 27.52
CA HIS A 251 14.44 -15.05 27.68
C HIS A 251 13.90 -16.37 28.27
N THR A 252 12.59 -16.58 28.22
CA THR A 252 11.92 -17.79 28.66
C THR A 252 10.93 -18.26 27.61
N ASP A 253 10.45 -19.50 27.78
CA ASP A 253 9.29 -20.02 27.04
C ASP A 253 8.05 -20.13 27.95
N ILE A 254 7.98 -19.26 28.96
CA ILE A 254 6.94 -19.28 29.99
C ILE A 254 5.89 -18.22 29.71
N ARG A 255 4.66 -18.67 29.57
CA ARG A 255 3.46 -17.85 29.37
C ARG A 255 3.30 -16.80 30.49
N ARG A 256 2.87 -15.59 30.14
CA ARG A 256 2.65 -14.49 31.11
C ARG A 256 1.20 -14.02 31.04
N THR A 257 0.47 -14.07 32.15
CA THR A 257 -0.92 -13.56 32.21
C THR A 257 -1.01 -12.08 32.55
N ARG A 258 0.13 -11.43 32.80
CA ARG A 258 0.28 -10.00 33.03
C ARG A 258 1.42 -9.47 32.17
N PRO A 259 1.38 -8.18 31.79
CA PRO A 259 2.47 -7.54 31.07
C PRO A 259 3.83 -7.74 31.74
N ILE A 260 4.82 -8.12 30.95
CA ILE A 260 6.23 -8.16 31.32
C ILE A 260 7.04 -7.25 30.39
N LEU A 261 8.09 -6.62 30.93
CA LEU A 261 9.03 -5.86 30.12
C LEU A 261 9.87 -6.82 29.27
N VAL A 262 9.96 -6.57 27.97
CA VAL A 262 10.88 -7.29 27.08
C VAL A 262 12.29 -6.71 27.29
N PRO A 263 13.27 -7.49 27.79
CA PRO A 263 14.64 -7.00 27.97
C PRO A 263 15.29 -6.65 26.64
N GLY A 264 16.05 -5.57 26.60
CA GLY A 264 16.79 -5.18 25.39
C GLY A 264 16.94 -3.67 25.23
N VAL A 265 16.97 -3.25 23.96
CA VAL A 265 17.11 -1.84 23.58
C VAL A 265 15.80 -1.06 23.77
N SER A 266 15.89 0.27 23.74
CA SER A 266 14.74 1.18 23.77
C SER A 266 14.77 2.15 22.59
N GLY A 267 13.66 2.86 22.38
CA GLY A 267 13.46 3.75 21.23
C GLY A 267 12.62 3.12 20.12
N PHE A 268 11.87 2.08 20.44
CA PHE A 268 10.90 1.50 19.52
C PHE A 268 9.73 2.46 19.30
N VAL A 269 9.22 2.45 18.08
CA VAL A 269 8.12 3.32 17.63
C VAL A 269 6.93 2.53 17.07
N GLN A 270 7.11 1.24 16.80
CA GLN A 270 6.05 0.33 16.34
C GLN A 270 6.38 -1.09 16.79
N VAL A 271 5.35 -1.88 17.06
CA VAL A 271 5.41 -3.34 17.24
C VAL A 271 4.51 -4.02 16.21
N ALA A 272 4.79 -5.28 15.89
CA ALA A 272 3.90 -6.15 15.13
C ALA A 272 4.04 -7.58 15.65
N ALA A 273 2.99 -8.39 15.53
CA ALA A 273 2.94 -9.73 16.11
C ALA A 273 2.33 -10.70 15.11
N GLY A 274 3.02 -11.80 14.84
CA GLY A 274 2.49 -12.92 14.07
C GLY A 274 1.88 -13.99 14.97
N ALA A 275 1.76 -15.23 14.47
CA ALA A 275 1.20 -16.33 15.26
C ALA A 275 2.03 -16.60 16.52
N SER A 276 3.33 -16.84 16.30
CA SER A 276 4.30 -17.18 17.36
C SER A 276 5.61 -16.40 17.26
N HIS A 277 5.62 -15.24 16.60
CA HIS A 277 6.78 -14.36 16.51
C HIS A 277 6.38 -12.89 16.68
N SER A 278 7.36 -12.05 16.96
CA SER A 278 7.18 -10.64 17.25
C SER A 278 8.22 -9.80 16.51
N LEU A 279 7.83 -8.58 16.18
CA LEU A 279 8.67 -7.57 15.54
C LEU A 279 8.59 -6.25 16.31
N ALA A 280 9.68 -5.49 16.31
CA ALA A 280 9.68 -4.12 16.77
C ALA A 280 10.55 -3.23 15.87
N LEU A 281 10.02 -2.05 15.52
CA LEU A 281 10.68 -1.07 14.68
C LEU A 281 11.26 0.04 15.55
N LEU A 282 12.56 0.25 15.43
CA LEU A 282 13.28 1.34 16.10
C LEU A 282 13.14 2.64 15.28
N TRP A 283 13.22 3.79 15.94
CA TRP A 283 13.08 5.11 15.31
C TRP A 283 14.08 5.37 14.17
N ASP A 284 15.23 4.69 14.16
CA ASP A 284 16.28 4.80 13.14
C ASP A 284 16.01 3.92 11.89
N GLY A 285 14.91 3.18 11.87
CA GLY A 285 14.54 2.28 10.79
C GLY A 285 15.14 0.87 10.87
N THR A 286 15.76 0.51 11.99
CA THR A 286 16.18 -0.86 12.31
C THR A 286 15.01 -1.69 12.83
N VAL A 287 14.91 -2.95 12.39
CA VAL A 287 13.90 -3.90 12.87
C VAL A 287 14.55 -4.97 13.74
N TRP A 288 13.90 -5.27 14.86
CA TRP A 288 14.22 -6.38 15.74
C TRP A 288 13.10 -7.41 15.72
N SER A 289 13.44 -8.68 15.91
CA SER A 289 12.51 -9.80 15.90
C SER A 289 12.87 -10.84 16.97
N TRP A 290 11.87 -11.57 17.44
CA TRP A 290 12.02 -12.68 18.39
C TRP A 290 10.82 -13.64 18.31
N GLY A 291 10.92 -14.81 18.94
CA GLY A 291 9.94 -15.89 18.92
C GLY A 291 10.33 -17.04 17.98
N ALA A 292 9.32 -17.69 17.41
CA ALA A 292 9.47 -18.80 16.46
C ALA A 292 10.15 -18.35 15.15
N ASN A 293 10.97 -19.22 14.56
CA ASN A 293 11.72 -18.93 13.33
C ASN A 293 11.84 -20.13 12.37
N TRP A 294 11.04 -21.18 12.54
CA TRP A 294 11.16 -22.41 11.74
C TRP A 294 10.95 -22.21 10.23
N ALA A 295 10.31 -21.12 9.80
CA ALA A 295 10.17 -20.72 8.40
C ALA A 295 11.04 -19.51 8.02
N GLY A 296 11.87 -19.01 8.94
CA GLY A 296 12.70 -17.83 8.73
C GLY A 296 11.99 -16.50 9.01
N GLN A 297 10.84 -16.52 9.69
CA GLN A 297 10.01 -15.34 9.97
C GLN A 297 10.68 -14.30 10.88
N LEU A 298 11.84 -14.60 11.47
CA LEU A 298 12.64 -13.58 12.16
C LEU A 298 13.56 -12.80 11.23
N GLY A 299 13.85 -13.27 10.02
CA GLY A 299 14.67 -12.53 9.04
C GLY A 299 16.14 -12.35 9.47
N THR A 300 16.63 -13.22 10.35
CA THR A 300 17.98 -13.18 10.96
C THR A 300 19.03 -13.93 10.14
N GLY A 301 18.64 -14.58 9.05
CA GLY A 301 19.51 -15.36 8.16
C GLY A 301 19.66 -16.83 8.52
N ASP A 302 18.85 -17.33 9.45
CA ASP A 302 18.72 -18.74 9.82
C ASP A 302 17.27 -19.08 10.20
N PHE A 303 17.05 -20.32 10.66
CA PHE A 303 15.72 -20.85 11.02
C PHE A 303 15.59 -21.20 12.52
N ALA A 304 16.46 -20.65 13.37
CA ALA A 304 16.45 -20.97 14.80
C ALA A 304 15.58 -19.98 15.60
N ASP A 305 14.76 -20.49 16.50
CA ASP A 305 13.92 -19.67 17.39
C ASP A 305 14.78 -18.76 18.28
N ARG A 306 14.23 -17.62 18.70
CA ARG A 306 14.92 -16.62 19.52
C ARG A 306 14.02 -16.19 20.68
N PRO A 307 14.25 -16.63 21.93
CA PRO A 307 13.48 -16.13 23.08
C PRO A 307 13.90 -14.72 23.54
N ALA A 308 14.73 -14.02 22.76
CA ALA A 308 15.24 -12.69 23.02
C ALA A 308 15.38 -11.92 21.69
N MET A 309 15.40 -10.59 21.75
CA MET A 309 15.50 -9.75 20.56
C MET A 309 16.77 -10.04 19.74
N ASP A 310 16.61 -10.24 18.43
CA ASP A 310 17.70 -10.31 17.44
C ASP A 310 17.40 -9.34 16.28
N ARG A 311 18.44 -8.93 15.54
CA ARG A 311 18.29 -7.94 14.46
C ARG A 311 17.88 -8.59 13.16
N VAL A 312 16.82 -8.05 12.55
CA VAL A 312 16.46 -8.37 11.17
C VAL A 312 17.53 -7.83 10.23
N ARG A 313 17.86 -8.57 9.16
CA ARG A 313 18.82 -8.14 8.14
C ARG A 313 18.20 -7.17 7.12
N LEU A 314 17.54 -6.11 7.62
CA LEU A 314 16.93 -5.04 6.83
C LEU A 314 17.02 -3.69 7.56
N GLY A 315 17.36 -2.62 6.84
CA GLY A 315 17.43 -1.26 7.37
C GLY A 315 16.67 -0.24 6.53
N GLY A 316 16.41 0.93 7.10
CA GLY A 316 15.61 1.98 6.45
C GLY A 316 14.13 1.61 6.33
N VAL A 317 13.63 0.84 7.29
CA VAL A 317 12.23 0.45 7.39
C VAL A 317 11.43 1.58 8.00
N THR A 318 10.24 1.83 7.48
CA THR A 318 9.32 2.86 7.99
C THR A 318 8.02 2.28 8.54
N ARG A 319 7.66 1.05 8.17
CA ARG A 319 6.55 0.30 8.76
C ARG A 319 6.88 -1.18 8.78
N ILE A 320 6.40 -1.85 9.82
CA ILE A 320 6.40 -3.31 9.95
C ILE A 320 4.98 -3.82 10.08
N ASP A 321 4.79 -5.08 9.71
CA ASP A 321 3.60 -5.86 10.03
C ASP A 321 3.95 -7.37 10.00
N ALA A 322 3.06 -8.23 10.50
CA ALA A 322 3.29 -9.67 10.58
C ALA A 322 2.05 -10.48 10.19
N GLY A 323 2.29 -11.51 9.38
CA GLY A 323 1.33 -12.58 9.12
C GLY A 323 1.46 -13.72 10.12
N GLU A 324 0.83 -14.86 9.82
CA GLU A 324 0.91 -16.09 10.63
C GLU A 324 2.37 -16.49 10.90
N ASP A 325 3.09 -16.88 9.84
CA ASP A 325 4.49 -17.30 9.88
C ASP A 325 5.37 -16.53 8.91
N PHE A 326 5.01 -15.28 8.61
CA PHE A 326 5.81 -14.39 7.79
C PHE A 326 5.74 -12.95 8.30
N SER A 327 6.68 -12.13 7.86
CA SER A 327 6.75 -10.72 8.24
C SER A 327 6.76 -9.84 7.01
N LEU A 328 6.32 -8.59 7.20
CA LEU A 328 6.29 -7.56 6.18
C LEU A 328 7.00 -6.29 6.68
N ALA A 329 7.62 -5.59 5.73
CA ALA A 329 8.16 -4.27 5.97
C ALA A 329 7.93 -3.36 4.76
N ARG A 330 7.70 -2.08 5.03
CA ARG A 330 7.76 -1.01 4.03
C ARG A 330 9.04 -0.21 4.22
N ARG A 331 9.76 0.06 3.12
CA ARG A 331 10.95 0.93 3.07
C ARG A 331 10.70 2.12 2.16
N GLU A 332 11.45 3.20 2.36
CA GLU A 332 11.50 4.29 1.38
C GLU A 332 12.56 4.03 0.29
N PRO A 333 12.28 4.37 -0.98
CA PRO A 333 11.07 5.03 -1.50
C PRO A 333 9.96 4.01 -1.87
N GLY A 334 8.96 3.83 -1.00
CA GLY A 334 7.75 3.02 -1.26
C GLY A 334 7.94 1.56 -1.71
N GLN A 335 8.82 0.79 -1.07
CA GLN A 335 9.05 -0.63 -1.40
C GLN A 335 8.47 -1.57 -0.33
N ALA A 336 7.82 -2.67 -0.73
CA ALA A 336 7.43 -3.75 0.18
C ALA A 336 8.49 -4.87 0.20
N TRP A 337 8.77 -5.35 1.41
CA TRP A 337 9.70 -6.43 1.71
C TRP A 337 9.00 -7.46 2.61
N SER A 338 9.41 -8.72 2.48
CA SER A 338 8.80 -9.85 3.18
C SER A 338 9.83 -10.93 3.50
N TRP A 339 9.60 -11.73 4.54
CA TRP A 339 10.40 -12.91 4.89
C TRP A 339 9.59 -13.89 5.74
N GLY A 340 10.06 -15.12 5.89
CA GLY A 340 9.36 -16.21 6.57
C GLY A 340 8.78 -17.24 5.62
N ALA A 341 7.66 -17.85 6.03
CA ALA A 341 6.95 -18.88 5.29
C ALA A 341 6.51 -18.36 3.91
N ASN A 342 6.60 -19.19 2.88
CA ASN A 342 6.24 -18.84 1.51
C ASN A 342 5.57 -19.99 0.74
N GLY A 343 5.22 -21.10 1.38
CA GLY A 343 4.66 -22.28 0.69
C GLY A 343 3.45 -22.00 -0.20
N ILE A 344 2.74 -20.88 0.00
CA ILE A 344 1.59 -20.43 -0.80
C ILE A 344 1.78 -19.02 -1.40
N GLY A 345 3.01 -18.54 -1.49
CA GLY A 345 3.35 -17.28 -2.15
C GLY A 345 3.11 -16.04 -1.30
N GLN A 346 2.94 -16.18 0.02
CA GLN A 346 2.65 -15.07 0.93
C GLN A 346 3.79 -14.04 1.04
N LEU A 347 4.99 -14.36 0.54
CA LEU A 347 6.07 -13.37 0.41
C LEU A 347 5.96 -12.52 -0.85
N GLY A 348 5.22 -12.95 -1.87
CA GLY A 348 5.04 -12.16 -3.11
C GLY A 348 6.32 -12.00 -3.94
N ASP A 349 7.33 -12.83 -3.71
CA ASP A 349 8.66 -12.77 -4.34
C ASP A 349 8.74 -13.53 -5.68
N GLY A 350 7.60 -14.02 -6.18
CA GLY A 350 7.51 -14.86 -7.38
C GLY A 350 7.84 -16.34 -7.14
N THR A 351 8.13 -16.74 -5.90
CA THR A 351 8.48 -18.12 -5.54
C THR A 351 7.51 -18.70 -4.50
N GLN A 352 7.72 -19.95 -4.12
CA GLN A 352 7.05 -20.59 -2.98
C GLN A 352 8.06 -21.12 -1.95
N THR A 353 9.23 -20.47 -1.88
CA THR A 353 10.34 -20.90 -1.02
C THR A 353 10.45 -19.96 0.17
N ASP A 354 10.48 -20.54 1.37
CA ASP A 354 10.66 -19.82 2.62
C ASP A 354 11.95 -19.00 2.60
N ARG A 355 11.93 -17.85 3.27
CA ARG A 355 13.05 -16.90 3.26
C ARG A 355 13.45 -16.54 4.67
N ALA A 356 14.62 -17.00 5.12
CA ALA A 356 15.25 -16.56 6.35
C ALA A 356 15.88 -15.16 6.27
N VAL A 357 15.88 -14.55 5.08
CA VAL A 357 16.33 -13.17 4.86
C VAL A 357 15.25 -12.37 4.14
N PRO A 358 15.09 -11.08 4.46
CA PRO A 358 14.18 -10.18 3.75
C PRO A 358 14.37 -10.20 2.23
N VAL A 359 13.28 -10.40 1.50
CA VAL A 359 13.19 -10.33 0.03
C VAL A 359 12.18 -9.26 -0.38
N ARG A 360 12.31 -8.76 -1.61
CA ARG A 360 11.41 -7.73 -2.15
C ARG A 360 10.17 -8.38 -2.76
N VAL A 361 9.01 -7.76 -2.57
CA VAL A 361 7.78 -8.15 -3.29
C VAL A 361 7.95 -7.78 -4.77
N THR A 362 7.81 -8.76 -5.67
CA THR A 362 8.14 -8.62 -7.08
C THR A 362 7.20 -7.64 -7.79
N GLY A 363 7.78 -6.62 -8.42
CA GLY A 363 7.07 -5.61 -9.24
C GLY A 363 6.22 -4.61 -8.46
N LEU A 364 6.16 -4.70 -7.12
CA LEU A 364 5.34 -3.82 -6.29
C LEU A 364 6.12 -2.56 -5.90
N GLU A 365 5.70 -1.43 -6.47
CA GLU A 365 6.31 -0.10 -6.29
C GLU A 365 5.30 0.90 -5.73
N ASN A 366 5.81 2.01 -5.19
CA ASN A 366 5.02 3.12 -4.65
C ASN A 366 4.05 2.69 -3.54
N VAL A 367 4.48 1.76 -2.70
CA VAL A 367 3.72 1.25 -1.56
C VAL A 367 3.56 2.36 -0.53
N LEU A 368 2.32 2.59 -0.09
CA LEU A 368 1.93 3.55 0.94
C LEU A 368 1.71 2.86 2.30
N ALA A 369 1.13 1.66 2.27
CA ALA A 369 0.83 0.84 3.44
C ALA A 369 0.95 -0.65 3.08
N VAL A 370 1.29 -1.47 4.06
CA VAL A 370 1.27 -2.94 4.01
C VAL A 370 0.36 -3.43 5.14
N ALA A 371 -0.31 -4.56 4.94
CA ALA A 371 -1.08 -5.23 5.97
C ALA A 371 -1.00 -6.75 5.85
N ALA A 372 -0.91 -7.43 6.98
CA ALA A 372 -1.07 -8.85 7.21
C ALA A 372 -1.79 -9.04 8.56
N SER A 373 -1.98 -10.27 8.99
CA SER A 373 -2.49 -10.56 10.34
C SER A 373 -1.93 -11.86 10.83
N ALA A 374 -1.75 -11.98 12.14
CA ALA A 374 -1.26 -13.19 12.82
C ALA A 374 -2.06 -14.47 12.52
N ALA A 375 -3.29 -14.35 12.01
CA ALA A 375 -4.10 -15.49 11.61
C ALA A 375 -4.11 -15.72 10.09
N SER A 376 -3.37 -14.94 9.32
CA SER A 376 -3.44 -14.89 7.86
C SER A 376 -2.17 -15.37 7.18
N SER A 377 -2.36 -16.09 6.09
CA SER A 377 -1.32 -16.42 5.11
C SER A 377 -1.49 -15.64 3.78
N HIS A 378 -2.13 -14.48 3.81
CA HIS A 378 -2.17 -13.51 2.72
C HIS A 378 -1.73 -12.13 3.18
N ALA A 379 -1.28 -11.32 2.25
CA ALA A 379 -0.83 -9.97 2.50
C ALA A 379 -1.53 -8.99 1.57
N LEU A 380 -1.68 -7.77 2.05
CA LEU A 380 -2.26 -6.65 1.34
C LEU A 380 -1.29 -5.47 1.33
N ALA A 381 -1.46 -4.58 0.35
CA ALA A 381 -0.83 -3.29 0.35
C ALA A 381 -1.72 -2.24 -0.31
N VAL A 382 -1.52 -0.98 0.07
CA VAL A 382 -2.00 0.16 -0.72
C VAL A 382 -0.82 0.68 -1.52
N ARG A 383 -0.99 0.82 -2.83
CA ARG A 383 0.01 1.46 -3.71
C ARG A 383 -0.57 2.70 -4.37
N SER A 384 0.25 3.73 -4.53
CA SER A 384 -0.13 4.86 -5.39
C SER A 384 0.06 4.48 -6.85
N VAL A 385 -0.91 4.84 -7.69
CA VAL A 385 -0.87 4.63 -9.14
C VAL A 385 -0.61 5.99 -9.80
N PRO A 386 0.60 6.22 -10.34
CA PRO A 386 0.90 7.44 -11.07
C PRO A 386 -0.16 7.69 -12.14
N PRO A 387 -0.55 8.95 -12.40
CA PRO A 387 -1.34 9.24 -13.58
C PRO A 387 -0.62 8.65 -14.80
N PRO A 388 -1.35 8.08 -15.78
CA PRO A 388 -0.74 7.58 -17.00
C PRO A 388 0.15 8.67 -17.59
N ALA A 389 1.33 8.27 -18.09
CA ALA A 389 2.22 9.22 -18.74
C ALA A 389 1.43 9.97 -19.83
N PRO A 390 1.60 11.29 -19.97
CA PRO A 390 0.89 12.04 -21.00
C PRO A 390 1.19 11.41 -22.38
N PRO A 391 0.21 11.43 -23.32
CA PRO A 391 0.41 10.87 -24.65
C PRO A 391 1.65 11.47 -25.30
N GLN A 392 2.57 10.63 -25.77
CA GLN A 392 3.75 11.05 -26.52
C GLN A 392 3.58 10.71 -28.00
N VAL A 393 4.23 11.48 -28.87
CA VAL A 393 4.21 11.32 -30.32
C VAL A 393 5.64 11.27 -30.86
N ARG A 394 5.88 10.48 -31.91
CA ARG A 394 7.07 10.55 -32.77
C ARG A 394 6.67 10.96 -34.19
N ILE A 395 7.61 11.57 -34.90
CA ILE A 395 7.47 11.93 -36.32
C ILE A 395 8.36 11.00 -37.12
N ASP A 396 7.78 10.40 -38.15
CA ASP A 396 8.49 9.57 -39.12
C ASP A 396 8.34 10.25 -40.49
N LEU A 397 9.42 10.79 -41.04
CA LEU A 397 9.45 11.36 -42.39
C LEU A 397 9.83 10.26 -43.39
N ASP A 398 9.17 10.22 -44.55
CA ASP A 398 9.54 9.27 -45.62
C ASP A 398 10.90 9.60 -46.26
N THR A 399 11.32 10.87 -46.18
CA THR A 399 12.57 11.41 -46.69
C THR A 399 13.07 12.53 -45.77
N GLU A 400 14.38 12.67 -45.62
CA GLU A 400 15.00 13.72 -44.78
C GLU A 400 15.27 15.03 -45.56
N GLY A 401 14.96 15.06 -46.86
CA GLY A 401 15.08 16.25 -47.68
C GLY A 401 14.58 16.06 -49.11
N GLY A 402 14.50 17.16 -49.85
CA GLY A 402 13.97 17.16 -51.21
C GLY A 402 14.19 18.46 -51.96
N VAL A 403 13.86 18.44 -53.26
CA VAL A 403 14.11 19.55 -54.19
C VAL A 403 12.79 20.05 -54.75
N VAL A 404 12.60 21.38 -54.76
CA VAL A 404 11.45 22.02 -55.41
C VAL A 404 11.94 23.16 -56.32
N PRO A 405 11.58 23.20 -57.61
CA PRO A 405 11.87 24.37 -58.44
C PRO A 405 10.97 25.55 -58.07
N ALA A 406 11.46 26.78 -58.23
CA ALA A 406 10.63 27.97 -58.11
C ALA A 406 9.45 27.91 -59.10
N GLY A 407 8.23 28.09 -58.59
CA GLY A 407 6.97 27.85 -59.32
C GLY A 407 6.43 26.41 -59.21
N GLY A 408 7.13 25.51 -58.52
CA GLY A 408 6.77 24.10 -58.35
C GLY A 408 6.24 23.72 -56.96
N SER A 409 5.95 22.43 -56.78
CA SER A 409 5.50 21.85 -55.51
C SER A 409 6.12 20.48 -55.26
N LEU A 410 6.38 20.18 -53.99
CA LEU A 410 6.89 18.89 -53.49
C LEU A 410 5.94 18.37 -52.41
N THR A 411 5.70 17.06 -52.38
CA THR A 411 4.90 16.41 -51.33
C THR A 411 5.75 15.42 -50.56
N VAL A 412 5.70 15.50 -49.24
CA VAL A 412 6.43 14.65 -48.28
C VAL A 412 5.41 13.93 -47.41
N ASN A 413 5.52 12.62 -47.25
CA ASN A 413 4.64 11.92 -46.29
C ASN A 413 5.23 12.01 -44.89
N VAL A 414 4.39 12.47 -43.96
CA VAL A 414 4.73 12.61 -42.55
C VAL A 414 3.87 11.65 -41.75
N GLY A 415 4.47 10.55 -41.30
CA GLY A 415 3.87 9.61 -40.38
C GLY A 415 4.00 10.08 -38.93
N THR A 416 3.02 9.69 -38.10
CA THR A 416 3.13 9.87 -36.65
C THR A 416 2.85 8.57 -35.91
N THR A 417 3.72 8.24 -34.97
CA THR A 417 3.54 7.09 -34.08
C THR A 417 3.19 7.60 -32.68
N ALA A 418 2.01 7.26 -32.16
CA ALA A 418 1.70 7.53 -30.76
C ALA A 418 2.34 6.46 -29.89
N ILE A 419 3.00 6.89 -28.83
CA ILE A 419 3.70 5.98 -27.92
C ILE A 419 2.75 5.56 -26.78
N ASN A 420 1.88 6.45 -26.31
CA ASN A 420 1.05 6.23 -25.13
C ASN A 420 -0.41 6.69 -25.34
N GLY A 421 -1.18 5.88 -26.07
CA GLY A 421 -2.63 6.03 -26.22
C GLY A 421 -3.09 6.92 -27.39
N PRO A 422 -4.38 6.86 -27.74
CA PRO A 422 -4.94 7.65 -28.82
C PRO A 422 -4.93 9.13 -28.47
N THR A 423 -4.33 9.96 -29.33
CA THR A 423 -4.23 11.40 -29.12
C THR A 423 -4.45 12.17 -30.42
N LYS A 424 -4.96 13.39 -30.30
CA LYS A 424 -5.08 14.36 -31.40
C LYS A 424 -3.71 15.02 -31.58
N ILE A 425 -3.18 14.98 -32.79
CA ILE A 425 -1.86 15.51 -33.14
C ILE A 425 -2.05 16.66 -34.11
N VAL A 426 -1.51 17.83 -33.76
CA VAL A 426 -1.50 19.02 -34.64
C VAL A 426 -0.13 19.12 -35.30
N MET A 427 -0.13 19.24 -36.63
CA MET A 427 1.08 19.36 -37.43
C MET A 427 1.35 20.82 -37.76
N SER A 428 2.62 21.24 -37.64
CA SER A 428 3.09 22.54 -38.10
C SER A 428 4.50 22.44 -38.65
N VAL A 429 4.89 23.38 -39.50
CA VAL A 429 6.25 23.50 -40.02
C VAL A 429 6.73 24.93 -39.87
N SER A 430 8.00 25.10 -39.56
CA SER A 430 8.67 26.40 -39.44
C SER A 430 10.02 26.38 -40.17
N GLY A 431 10.63 27.56 -40.37
CA GLY A 431 11.87 27.70 -41.14
C GLY A 431 11.66 27.84 -42.65
N LEU A 432 10.43 28.08 -43.11
CA LEU A 432 10.14 28.22 -44.54
C LEU A 432 10.84 29.47 -45.12
N PRO A 433 11.52 29.36 -46.27
CA PRO A 433 12.13 30.50 -46.95
C PRO A 433 11.08 31.43 -47.55
N HIS A 434 11.49 32.66 -47.87
CA HIS A 434 10.61 33.64 -48.49
C HIS A 434 10.02 33.10 -49.80
N GLY A 435 8.70 33.22 -49.96
CA GLY A 435 7.98 32.76 -51.15
C GLY A 435 7.65 31.26 -51.16
N VAL A 436 7.96 30.50 -50.10
CA VAL A 436 7.52 29.10 -49.94
C VAL A 436 6.39 28.99 -48.93
N THR A 437 5.33 28.25 -49.29
CA THR A 437 4.22 27.91 -48.39
C THR A 437 4.18 26.42 -48.10
N ALA A 438 3.54 26.05 -46.99
CA ALA A 438 3.38 24.68 -46.58
C ALA A 438 1.95 24.38 -46.14
N ALA A 439 1.44 23.21 -46.51
CA ALA A 439 0.14 22.73 -46.07
C ALA A 439 0.21 21.25 -45.69
N PHE A 440 -0.48 20.88 -44.60
CA PHE A 440 -0.67 19.50 -44.17
C PHE A 440 -2.07 19.03 -44.54
N ASN A 441 -2.19 17.84 -45.15
CA ASN A 441 -3.47 17.20 -45.43
C ASN A 441 -3.48 15.72 -45.01
N PRO A 442 -4.22 15.33 -43.97
CA PRO A 442 -4.98 16.19 -43.06
C PRO A 442 -4.06 17.00 -42.11
N GLY A 443 -4.45 18.21 -41.74
CA GLY A 443 -3.69 19.08 -40.80
C GLY A 443 -3.74 18.65 -39.34
N VAL A 444 -4.59 17.67 -39.02
CA VAL A 444 -4.76 17.08 -37.69
C VAL A 444 -4.80 15.57 -37.86
N LEU A 445 -3.99 14.86 -37.08
CA LEU A 445 -3.92 13.41 -37.06
C LEU A 445 -4.51 12.83 -35.78
N ILE A 446 -4.88 11.56 -35.87
CA ILE A 446 -5.07 10.67 -34.72
C ILE A 446 -3.84 9.76 -34.63
N SER A 447 -3.61 9.17 -33.45
CA SER A 447 -2.56 8.18 -33.20
C SER A 447 -2.38 7.18 -34.35
N GLY A 448 -1.19 7.09 -34.93
CA GLY A 448 -0.87 6.18 -36.04
C GLY A 448 -1.27 6.70 -37.42
N GLY A 449 -1.80 7.93 -37.52
CA GLY A 449 -2.14 8.57 -38.77
C GLY A 449 -0.93 9.18 -39.50
N SER A 450 -1.11 9.42 -40.80
CA SER A 450 -0.15 10.11 -41.65
C SER A 450 -0.77 11.36 -42.30
N SER A 451 0.06 12.36 -42.56
CA SER A 451 -0.29 13.60 -43.26
C SER A 451 0.63 13.80 -44.46
N ALA A 452 0.09 14.32 -45.56
CA ALA A 452 0.90 14.83 -46.66
C ALA A 452 1.29 16.28 -46.38
N LEU A 453 2.59 16.55 -46.25
CA LEU A 453 3.17 17.89 -46.23
C LEU A 453 3.46 18.34 -47.66
N THR A 454 2.69 19.29 -48.17
CA THR A 454 2.92 19.91 -49.47
C THR A 454 3.70 21.21 -49.28
N LEU A 455 4.89 21.31 -49.87
CA LEU A 455 5.73 22.50 -49.94
C LEU A 455 5.61 23.11 -51.33
N THR A 456 5.15 24.36 -51.43
CA THR A 456 4.94 25.05 -52.71
C THR A 456 5.83 26.29 -52.78
N ALA A 457 6.72 26.34 -53.77
CA ALA A 457 7.59 27.48 -54.01
C ALA A 457 6.97 28.40 -55.07
N GLY A 458 6.73 29.66 -54.71
CA GLY A 458 6.29 30.67 -55.67
C GLY A 458 7.37 30.98 -56.72
N PRO A 459 7.01 31.65 -57.84
CA PRO A 459 7.97 32.00 -58.90
C PRO A 459 9.10 32.95 -58.47
N GLN A 460 8.98 33.56 -57.29
CA GLN A 460 9.96 34.48 -56.69
C GLN A 460 10.47 33.96 -55.33
N ALA A 461 10.37 32.64 -55.11
CA ALA A 461 10.88 32.02 -53.90
C ALA A 461 12.41 32.14 -53.84
N SER A 462 12.96 32.35 -52.63
CA SER A 462 14.42 32.35 -52.43
C SER A 462 14.99 30.98 -52.78
N THR A 463 16.03 30.95 -53.61
CA THR A 463 16.74 29.73 -53.99
C THR A 463 17.85 29.39 -52.99
N GLY A 464 18.18 28.11 -52.86
CA GLY A 464 19.18 27.59 -51.92
C GLY A 464 18.65 26.49 -51.00
N TRP A 465 19.52 26.09 -50.05
CA TRP A 465 19.22 25.09 -49.04
C TRP A 465 18.63 25.70 -47.77
N PHE A 466 17.55 25.11 -47.27
CA PHE A 466 16.84 25.56 -46.08
C PHE A 466 16.48 24.38 -45.18
N THR A 467 16.85 24.49 -43.91
CA THR A 467 16.47 23.54 -42.86
C THR A 467 15.08 23.87 -42.32
N LEU A 468 14.10 23.01 -42.58
CA LEU A 468 12.75 23.12 -42.04
C LEU A 468 12.63 22.31 -40.75
N THR A 469 11.83 22.81 -39.80
CA THR A 469 11.45 22.06 -38.59
C THR A 469 9.98 21.66 -38.67
N VAL A 470 9.74 20.37 -38.88
CA VAL A 470 8.41 19.75 -38.80
C VAL A 470 8.11 19.43 -37.35
N THR A 471 6.94 19.86 -36.86
CA THR A 471 6.54 19.74 -35.46
C THR A 471 5.20 19.01 -35.36
N ALA A 472 5.13 18.03 -34.47
CA ALA A 472 3.91 17.30 -34.12
C ALA A 472 3.62 17.54 -32.64
N THR A 473 2.47 18.13 -32.35
CA THR A 473 2.08 18.47 -30.96
C THR A 473 0.88 17.63 -30.53
N ALA A 474 1.07 16.87 -29.46
CA ALA A 474 0.06 16.02 -28.83
C ALA A 474 -0.09 16.42 -27.36
N ALA A 475 -1.20 17.08 -27.01
CA ALA A 475 -1.47 17.59 -25.65
C ALA A 475 -0.28 18.38 -25.05
N SER A 476 0.52 17.77 -24.17
CA SER A 476 1.68 18.37 -23.51
C SER A 476 3.04 17.88 -24.04
N HIS A 477 3.06 17.09 -25.11
CA HIS A 477 4.27 16.58 -25.75
C HIS A 477 4.42 17.12 -27.17
N THR A 478 5.63 17.58 -27.50
CA THR A 478 5.99 18.05 -28.84
C THR A 478 7.17 17.22 -29.35
N ALA A 479 7.01 16.63 -30.54
CA ALA A 479 8.10 16.05 -31.30
C ALA A 479 8.50 16.95 -32.45
N THR A 480 9.77 16.92 -32.83
CA THR A 480 10.29 17.66 -33.97
C THR A 480 11.14 16.75 -34.85
N ALA A 481 11.11 17.02 -36.15
CA ALA A 481 11.97 16.40 -37.15
C ALA A 481 12.49 17.48 -38.10
N THR A 482 13.70 17.29 -38.60
CA THR A 482 14.34 18.20 -39.54
C THR A 482 14.10 17.73 -40.96
N TYR A 483 13.83 18.66 -41.88
CA TYR A 483 13.71 18.38 -43.31
C TYR A 483 14.51 19.39 -44.13
N GLU A 484 15.44 18.93 -44.96
CA GLU A 484 16.28 19.78 -45.80
C GLU A 484 15.62 20.07 -47.15
N LEU A 485 15.23 21.32 -47.39
CA LEU A 485 14.61 21.76 -48.63
C LEU A 485 15.61 22.51 -49.51
N ASN A 486 15.82 22.04 -50.74
CA ASN A 486 16.53 22.78 -51.77
C ASN A 486 15.55 23.44 -52.75
N VAL A 487 15.48 24.77 -52.75
CA VAL A 487 14.70 25.53 -53.73
C VAL A 487 15.62 25.90 -54.90
N THR A 488 15.28 25.42 -56.10
CA THR A 488 16.07 25.64 -57.32
C THR A 488 15.45 26.71 -58.20
N ASP A 489 16.25 27.28 -59.11
CA ASP A 489 15.73 28.21 -60.12
C ASP A 489 14.59 27.57 -60.94
N PRO A 490 13.67 28.38 -61.52
CA PRO A 490 12.61 27.85 -62.37
C PRO A 490 13.23 26.95 -63.46
N ALA A 491 12.62 25.78 -63.70
CA ALA A 491 13.01 24.96 -64.83
C ALA A 491 12.83 25.80 -66.11
N GLY A 492 13.94 26.14 -66.76
CA GLY A 492 13.97 26.92 -68.00
C GLY A 492 13.33 26.22 -69.17
#